data_AF-A0A3D0R490-F1
#
_entry.id   AF-A0A3D0R490-F1
#
_cell.length_a   1.000
_cell.length_b   1.000
_cell.length_c   1.000
_cell.angle_alpha   90.00
_cell.angle_beta   90.00
_cell.angle_gamma   90.00
#
_symmetry.space_group_name_H-M   'P 1'
#
loop_
_entity.id
_entity.type
_entity.pdbx_description
1 polymer ?
#
loop_
_entity_poly.entity_id
_entity_poly.type
_entity_poly.pdbx_seq_one_letter_code
_entity_poly.pdbx_strand_id
1 'polypeptide(L)'
;DQHRGWFNSSLTTAVAMYGQVPYKTVLTHGYTVDAEGKKLSKSKGNYVDLDKLVKQYGADILRLWVSSTDYRHEVSISEDILKQTGDAYRRIRNTARFLLANLADFDKSCEVAASELVELDAWLITRAQVIQQEIEQAYKAYQFHVVYQKIHHFCTIDLGSFYLDVIKDRQYTTPKESLARRSCQTAMYHVIQALCGWLAPIISFTAEEIWQAIPGQTSESIFLTTWYRAWPQTMSVDMQQWTQLHNVRDEVNKAIELTRQQGAIGSGLMAEVTLYADASLLALLEKLGDELRFLLITAKTKVLPLEEKPHDLITHAELKLAVDINASTYPKCARCWHRCAEVGEIVNHPELCQRCVGNITGTAEQRTFA
;
A
#
# COMPACT_ATOMS: atom_id res chain seq x y z
N ASP A 1 -27.25 -17.45 -21.09
CA ASP A 1 -27.67 -17.87 -22.45
C ASP A 1 -26.85 -19.00 -23.04
N GLN A 2 -25.51 -18.94 -23.00
CA GLN A 2 -24.66 -19.80 -23.81
C GLN A 2 -24.74 -21.30 -23.47
N HIS A 3 -25.19 -21.67 -22.27
CA HIS A 3 -25.47 -23.08 -21.92
C HIS A 3 -26.46 -23.76 -22.87
N ARG A 4 -27.43 -23.01 -23.41
CA ARG A 4 -28.39 -23.54 -24.39
C ARG A 4 -28.06 -23.14 -25.84
N GLY A 5 -27.07 -22.26 -26.00
CA GLY A 5 -26.58 -21.77 -27.27
C GLY A 5 -25.22 -22.39 -27.60
N TRP A 6 -24.19 -21.54 -27.64
CA TRP A 6 -22.87 -21.89 -28.17
C TRP A 6 -22.18 -23.03 -27.43
N PHE A 7 -22.29 -23.13 -26.10
CA PHE A 7 -21.66 -24.25 -25.36
C PHE A 7 -22.28 -25.59 -25.76
N ASN A 8 -23.60 -25.64 -25.86
CA ASN A 8 -24.31 -26.87 -26.21
C ASN A 8 -24.04 -27.30 -27.65
N SER A 9 -24.14 -26.36 -28.61
CA SER A 9 -23.87 -26.69 -30.01
C SER A 9 -22.42 -27.11 -30.21
N SER A 10 -21.46 -26.38 -29.64
CA SER A 10 -20.04 -26.73 -29.75
C SER A 10 -19.74 -28.10 -29.14
N LEU A 11 -20.27 -28.39 -27.95
CA LEU A 11 -20.09 -29.67 -27.27
C LEU A 11 -20.69 -30.82 -28.08
N THR A 12 -21.94 -30.66 -28.52
CA THR A 12 -22.66 -31.70 -29.28
C THR A 12 -21.94 -32.01 -30.59
N THR A 13 -21.57 -30.98 -31.35
CA THR A 13 -20.86 -31.15 -32.62
C THR A 13 -19.49 -31.79 -32.42
N ALA A 14 -18.71 -31.36 -31.43
CA ALA A 14 -17.38 -31.91 -31.20
C ALA A 14 -17.41 -33.38 -30.75
N VAL A 15 -18.35 -33.74 -29.87
CA VAL A 15 -18.51 -35.13 -29.43
C VAL A 15 -19.01 -36.01 -30.57
N ALA A 16 -19.98 -35.54 -31.37
CA ALA A 16 -20.51 -36.31 -32.49
C ALA A 16 -19.47 -36.55 -33.61
N MET A 17 -18.63 -35.57 -33.90
CA MET A 17 -17.66 -35.64 -35.00
C MET A 17 -16.31 -36.23 -34.58
N TYR A 18 -15.87 -35.96 -33.35
CA TYR A 18 -14.50 -36.27 -32.91
C TYR A 18 -14.42 -37.11 -31.64
N GLY A 19 -15.56 -37.44 -31.00
CA GLY A 19 -15.58 -38.23 -29.77
C GLY A 19 -14.97 -37.53 -28.54
N GLN A 20 -14.78 -36.21 -28.57
CA GLN A 20 -14.14 -35.45 -27.49
C GLN A 20 -14.80 -34.09 -27.26
N VAL A 21 -14.63 -33.54 -26.05
CA VAL A 21 -15.15 -32.22 -25.67
C VAL A 21 -14.29 -31.09 -26.26
N PRO A 22 -14.86 -29.94 -26.67
CA PRO A 22 -14.14 -28.87 -27.37
C PRO A 22 -13.39 -27.90 -26.45
N TYR A 23 -13.58 -28.00 -25.13
CA TYR A 23 -12.97 -27.14 -24.13
C TYR A 23 -12.57 -27.95 -22.89
N LYS A 24 -11.49 -27.53 -22.23
CA LYS A 24 -11.06 -28.13 -20.95
C LYS A 24 -11.77 -27.54 -19.73
N THR A 25 -12.24 -26.29 -19.87
CA THR A 25 -12.90 -25.54 -18.80
C THR A 25 -13.92 -24.59 -19.43
N VAL A 26 -15.08 -24.44 -18.79
CA VAL A 26 -16.12 -23.49 -19.17
C VAL A 26 -16.26 -22.48 -18.03
N LEU A 27 -16.16 -21.20 -18.37
CA LEU A 27 -16.47 -20.11 -17.46
C LEU A 27 -17.72 -19.39 -17.97
N THR A 28 -18.64 -19.10 -17.06
CA THR A 28 -19.87 -18.37 -17.37
C THR A 28 -19.96 -17.12 -16.52
N HIS A 29 -20.60 -16.10 -17.06
CA HIS A 29 -20.85 -14.85 -16.35
C HIS A 29 -22.33 -14.45 -16.46
N GLY A 30 -22.80 -13.67 -15.48
CA GLY A 30 -24.11 -13.06 -15.50
C GLY A 30 -24.21 -11.93 -16.51
N TYR A 31 -25.43 -11.43 -16.69
CA TYR A 31 -25.70 -10.27 -17.53
C TYR A 31 -25.34 -8.98 -16.82
N THR A 32 -25.00 -7.96 -17.60
CA THR A 32 -24.95 -6.60 -17.10
C THR A 32 -26.36 -6.03 -16.96
N VAL A 33 -26.65 -5.48 -15.78
CA VAL A 33 -27.94 -4.87 -15.40
C VAL A 33 -27.73 -3.45 -14.92
N ASP A 34 -28.80 -2.65 -14.82
CA ASP A 34 -28.73 -1.32 -14.20
C ASP A 34 -28.56 -1.39 -12.67
N ALA A 35 -28.55 -0.23 -12.02
CA ALA A 35 -28.44 -0.11 -10.57
C ALA A 35 -29.59 -0.80 -9.81
N GLU A 36 -30.76 -0.91 -10.43
CA GLU A 36 -31.95 -1.55 -9.88
C GLU A 36 -32.07 -3.04 -10.27
N GLY A 37 -31.05 -3.62 -10.92
CA GLY A 37 -31.04 -5.03 -11.33
C GLY A 37 -31.91 -5.32 -12.55
N LYS A 38 -32.34 -4.31 -13.31
CA LYS A 38 -33.12 -4.49 -14.52
C LYS A 38 -32.21 -4.61 -15.73
N LYS A 39 -32.63 -5.44 -16.67
CA LYS A 39 -31.96 -5.58 -17.97
C LYS A 39 -31.85 -4.22 -18.68
N LEU A 40 -30.66 -3.89 -19.16
CA LEU A 40 -30.40 -2.71 -19.97
C LEU A 40 -31.18 -2.79 -21.29
N SER A 41 -31.98 -1.78 -21.62
CA SER A 41 -32.65 -1.67 -22.91
C SER A 41 -32.80 -0.22 -23.38
N LYS A 42 -32.60 0.01 -24.68
CA LYS A 42 -32.77 1.34 -25.28
C LYS A 42 -34.20 1.88 -25.08
N SER A 43 -35.19 1.00 -25.17
CA SER A 43 -36.61 1.34 -24.96
C SER A 43 -36.96 1.73 -23.53
N LYS A 44 -36.22 1.26 -22.52
CA LYS A 44 -36.43 1.60 -21.11
C LYS A 44 -35.60 2.81 -20.67
N GLY A 45 -34.80 3.39 -21.57
CA GLY A 45 -33.96 4.56 -21.28
C GLY A 45 -32.77 4.30 -20.36
N ASN A 46 -32.59 3.07 -19.85
CA ASN A 46 -31.49 2.68 -18.97
C ASN A 46 -30.27 2.12 -19.72
N TYR A 47 -30.30 2.10 -21.06
CA TYR A 47 -29.16 1.63 -21.86
C TYR A 47 -27.98 2.59 -21.76
N VAL A 48 -26.80 2.03 -21.47
CA VAL A 48 -25.56 2.78 -21.41
C VAL A 48 -24.68 2.41 -22.60
N ASP A 49 -24.29 3.41 -23.39
CA ASP A 49 -23.44 3.24 -24.56
C ASP A 49 -21.98 3.04 -24.14
N LEU A 50 -21.37 1.93 -24.54
CA LEU A 50 -19.99 1.58 -24.20
C LEU A 50 -18.99 2.60 -24.75
N ASP A 51 -19.18 3.11 -25.97
CA ASP A 51 -18.26 4.08 -26.57
C ASP A 51 -18.30 5.41 -25.81
N LYS A 52 -19.49 5.79 -25.32
CA LYS A 52 -19.64 6.96 -24.45
C LYS A 52 -18.90 6.75 -23.13
N LEU A 53 -19.03 5.58 -22.51
CA LEU A 53 -18.34 5.27 -21.27
C LEU A 53 -16.82 5.24 -21.43
N VAL A 54 -16.31 4.62 -22.51
CA VAL A 54 -14.86 4.59 -22.80
C VAL A 54 -14.34 6.01 -23.03
N LYS A 55 -15.08 6.87 -23.75
CA LYS A 55 -14.70 8.29 -23.93
C LYS A 55 -14.69 9.08 -22.63
N GLN A 56 -15.61 8.78 -21.71
CA GLN A 56 -15.77 9.53 -20.47
C GLN A 56 -14.78 9.08 -19.37
N TYR A 57 -14.61 7.77 -19.19
CA TYR A 57 -13.83 7.19 -18.09
C TYR A 57 -12.53 6.54 -18.55
N GLY A 58 -12.41 6.15 -19.82
CA GLY A 58 -11.29 5.37 -20.32
C GLY A 58 -11.50 3.86 -20.15
N ALA A 59 -10.83 3.08 -21.01
CA ALA A 59 -10.97 1.63 -21.05
C ALA A 59 -10.51 0.95 -19.74
N ASP A 60 -9.43 1.43 -19.12
CA ASP A 60 -8.89 0.84 -17.89
C ASP A 60 -9.85 0.95 -16.71
N ILE A 61 -10.60 2.06 -16.58
CA ILE A 61 -11.60 2.18 -15.52
C ILE A 61 -12.72 1.15 -15.71
N LEU A 62 -13.17 0.92 -16.95
CA LEU A 62 -14.18 -0.11 -17.22
C LEU A 62 -13.64 -1.51 -16.95
N ARG A 63 -12.39 -1.80 -17.34
CA ARG A 63 -11.76 -3.11 -17.05
C ARG A 63 -11.57 -3.33 -15.55
N LEU A 64 -11.22 -2.28 -14.82
CA LEU A 64 -11.12 -2.31 -13.36
C LEU A 64 -12.48 -2.59 -12.73
N TRP A 65 -13.55 -1.93 -13.19
CA TRP A 65 -14.92 -2.21 -12.76
C TRP A 65 -15.28 -3.68 -13.00
N VAL A 66 -15.07 -4.20 -14.21
CA VAL A 66 -15.32 -5.62 -14.52
C VAL A 66 -14.56 -6.52 -13.54
N SER A 67 -13.27 -6.25 -13.32
CA SER A 67 -12.46 -7.05 -12.40
C SER A 67 -12.97 -6.99 -10.96
N SER A 68 -13.57 -5.88 -10.53
CA SER A 68 -14.05 -5.70 -9.15
C SER A 68 -15.34 -6.48 -8.84
N THR A 69 -16.02 -7.00 -9.87
CA THR A 69 -17.35 -7.61 -9.75
C THR A 69 -17.26 -9.13 -9.68
N ASP A 70 -18.18 -9.74 -8.90
CA ASP A 70 -18.37 -11.20 -8.95
C ASP A 70 -19.22 -11.57 -10.16
N TYR A 71 -18.55 -11.84 -11.28
CA TYR A 71 -19.19 -12.14 -12.57
C TYR A 71 -20.10 -13.37 -12.55
N ARG A 72 -20.07 -14.22 -11.51
CA ARG A 72 -20.96 -15.39 -11.42
C ARG A 72 -22.43 -15.00 -11.31
N HIS A 73 -22.70 -13.79 -10.85
CA HIS A 73 -24.04 -13.21 -10.72
C HIS A 73 -24.25 -12.11 -11.75
N GLU A 74 -25.47 -11.56 -11.79
CA GLU A 74 -25.71 -10.34 -12.55
C GLU A 74 -24.84 -9.19 -12.03
N VAL A 75 -24.35 -8.36 -12.95
CA VAL A 75 -23.38 -7.31 -12.65
C VAL A 75 -24.02 -5.95 -12.91
N SER A 76 -24.20 -5.15 -11.86
CA SER A 76 -24.76 -3.81 -12.00
C SER A 76 -23.75 -2.79 -12.52
N ILE A 77 -24.20 -1.93 -13.44
CA ILE A 77 -23.46 -0.76 -13.91
C ILE A 77 -24.28 0.51 -13.70
N SER A 78 -23.64 1.56 -13.17
CA SER A 78 -24.21 2.90 -13.02
C SER A 78 -23.11 3.95 -13.05
N GLU A 79 -23.46 5.21 -13.26
CA GLU A 79 -22.47 6.30 -13.21
C GLU A 79 -21.77 6.37 -11.85
N ASP A 80 -22.48 6.15 -10.75
CA ASP A 80 -21.89 6.22 -9.41
C ASP A 80 -20.92 5.06 -9.14
N ILE A 81 -21.23 3.85 -9.63
CA ILE A 81 -20.29 2.71 -9.59
C ILE A 81 -19.02 3.05 -10.38
N LEU A 82 -19.15 3.67 -11.55
CA LEU A 82 -18.00 4.05 -12.38
C LEU A 82 -17.18 5.19 -11.75
N LYS A 83 -17.82 6.16 -11.10
CA LYS A 83 -17.12 7.20 -10.31
C LYS A 83 -16.29 6.57 -9.18
N GLN A 84 -16.89 5.68 -8.38
CA GLN A 84 -16.18 4.97 -7.32
C GLN A 84 -15.01 4.13 -7.86
N THR A 85 -15.21 3.46 -9.00
CA THR A 85 -14.14 2.73 -9.69
C THR A 85 -13.04 3.68 -10.15
N GLY A 86 -13.39 4.88 -10.61
CA GLY A 86 -12.43 5.93 -10.96
C GLY A 86 -11.60 6.42 -9.77
N ASP A 87 -12.19 6.52 -8.58
CA ASP A 87 -11.47 6.88 -7.35
C ASP A 87 -10.49 5.77 -6.93
N ALA A 88 -10.91 4.50 -7.02
CA ALA A 88 -10.04 3.35 -6.79
C ALA A 88 -8.87 3.31 -7.79
N TYR A 89 -9.16 3.53 -9.08
CA TYR A 89 -8.14 3.66 -10.14
C TYR A 89 -7.14 4.78 -9.83
N ARG A 90 -7.63 5.97 -9.45
CA ARG A 90 -6.78 7.11 -9.08
C ARG A 90 -5.88 6.78 -7.90
N ARG A 91 -6.38 6.03 -6.92
CA ARG A 91 -5.58 5.59 -5.77
C ARG A 91 -4.43 4.69 -6.20
N ILE A 92 -4.71 3.65 -6.99
CA ILE A 92 -3.69 2.74 -7.55
C ILE A 92 -2.64 3.54 -8.36
N ARG A 93 -3.10 4.40 -9.27
CA ARG A 93 -2.21 5.22 -10.12
C ARG A 93 -1.35 6.18 -9.30
N ASN A 94 -1.91 6.83 -8.27
CA ASN A 94 -1.16 7.74 -7.40
C ASN A 94 -0.13 7.00 -6.55
N THR A 95 -0.43 5.80 -6.08
CA THR A 95 0.54 4.93 -5.39
C THR A 95 1.70 4.58 -6.32
N ALA A 96 1.43 4.10 -7.54
CA ALA A 96 2.47 3.83 -8.53
C ALA A 96 3.31 5.07 -8.86
N ARG A 97 2.65 6.23 -9.04
CA ARG A 97 3.33 7.52 -9.27
C ARG A 97 4.26 7.90 -8.12
N PHE A 98 3.83 7.70 -6.86
CA PHE A 98 4.66 7.99 -5.69
C PHE A 98 5.92 7.12 -5.67
N LEU A 99 5.77 5.81 -5.94
CA LEU A 99 6.90 4.89 -6.03
C LEU A 99 7.89 5.36 -7.11
N LEU A 100 7.40 5.59 -8.34
CA LEU A 100 8.23 6.01 -9.46
C LEU A 100 8.92 7.37 -9.23
N ALA A 101 8.21 8.35 -8.67
CA ALA A 101 8.76 9.68 -8.40
C ALA A 101 9.95 9.63 -7.42
N ASN A 102 9.96 8.65 -6.52
CA ASN A 102 11.04 8.43 -5.56
C ASN A 102 12.15 7.52 -6.10
N LEU A 103 12.09 7.11 -7.37
CA LEU A 103 13.11 6.32 -8.06
C LEU A 103 13.84 7.12 -9.16
N ALA A 104 13.59 8.43 -9.28
CA ALA A 104 14.15 9.26 -10.35
C ALA A 104 15.71 9.29 -10.39
N ASP A 105 16.36 9.09 -9.25
CA ASP A 105 17.81 9.00 -9.09
C ASP A 105 18.28 7.59 -8.65
N PHE A 106 17.42 6.59 -8.83
CA PHE A 106 17.74 5.20 -8.56
C PHE A 106 18.32 4.55 -9.81
N ASP A 107 19.46 3.90 -9.63
CA ASP A 107 20.01 2.94 -10.58
C ASP A 107 20.15 1.59 -9.87
N LYS A 108 20.11 0.50 -10.64
CA LYS A 108 20.25 -0.85 -10.10
C LYS A 108 21.61 -1.09 -9.42
N SER A 109 22.65 -0.34 -9.80
CA SER A 109 23.94 -0.38 -9.10
C SER A 109 23.88 0.19 -7.67
N CYS A 110 22.85 0.96 -7.33
CA CYS A 110 22.62 1.53 -6.01
C CYS A 110 21.67 0.67 -5.15
N GLU A 111 21.29 -0.52 -5.62
CA GLU A 111 20.49 -1.48 -4.87
C GLU A 111 21.24 -1.93 -3.61
N VAL A 112 20.53 -1.96 -2.49
CA VAL A 112 21.08 -2.36 -1.19
C VAL A 112 20.98 -3.87 -1.04
N ALA A 113 21.99 -4.51 -0.45
CA ALA A 113 21.96 -5.94 -0.19
C ALA A 113 20.82 -6.30 0.77
N ALA A 114 20.21 -7.46 0.59
CA ALA A 114 19.03 -7.87 1.37
C ALA A 114 19.26 -7.90 2.90
N SER A 115 20.50 -8.15 3.34
CA SER A 115 20.92 -8.14 4.75
C SER A 115 21.14 -6.75 5.34
N GLU A 116 21.22 -5.72 4.50
CA GLU A 116 21.45 -4.32 4.88
C GLU A 116 20.17 -3.48 4.76
N LEU A 117 19.06 -4.10 4.34
CA LEU A 117 17.77 -3.43 4.29
C LEU A 117 17.32 -3.06 5.70
N VAL A 118 16.78 -1.84 5.82
CA VAL A 118 16.02 -1.42 6.99
C VAL A 118 14.81 -2.35 7.13
N GLU A 119 14.46 -2.72 8.37
CA GLU A 119 13.47 -3.78 8.60
C GLU A 119 12.10 -3.47 7.97
N LEU A 120 11.63 -2.22 8.00
CA LEU A 120 10.39 -1.77 7.34
C LEU A 120 10.40 -2.03 5.82
N ASP A 121 11.56 -1.92 5.17
CA ASP A 121 11.74 -2.19 3.75
C ASP A 121 11.71 -3.68 3.45
N ALA A 122 12.40 -4.47 4.27
CA ALA A 122 12.35 -5.92 4.20
C ALA A 122 10.92 -6.44 4.44
N TRP A 123 10.19 -5.82 5.37
CA TRP A 123 8.77 -6.11 5.61
C TRP A 123 7.93 -5.84 4.37
N LEU A 124 8.08 -4.68 3.73
CA LEU A 124 7.29 -4.33 2.56
C LEU A 124 7.53 -5.33 1.41
N ILE A 125 8.79 -5.70 1.18
CA ILE A 125 9.15 -6.70 0.17
C ILE A 125 8.50 -8.05 0.48
N THR A 126 8.61 -8.51 1.73
CA THR A 126 8.00 -9.76 2.19
C THR A 126 6.48 -9.73 2.03
N ARG A 127 5.84 -8.60 2.39
CA ARG A 127 4.40 -8.38 2.22
C ARG A 127 3.98 -8.42 0.75
N ALA A 128 4.74 -7.79 -0.14
CA ALA A 128 4.49 -7.81 -1.58
C ALA A 128 4.62 -9.21 -2.19
N GLN A 129 5.59 -10.02 -1.74
CA GLN A 129 5.72 -11.41 -2.16
C GLN A 129 4.50 -12.24 -1.77
N VAL A 130 4.02 -12.10 -0.53
CA VAL A 130 2.81 -12.80 -0.04
C VAL A 130 1.60 -12.41 -0.90
N ILE A 131 1.41 -11.13 -1.15
CA ILE A 131 0.29 -10.63 -1.95
C ILE A 131 0.39 -11.12 -3.40
N GLN A 132 1.58 -11.17 -3.98
CA GLN A 132 1.75 -11.72 -5.32
C GLN A 132 1.31 -13.20 -5.37
N GLN A 133 1.67 -14.00 -4.37
CA GLN A 133 1.25 -15.41 -4.33
C GLN A 133 -0.28 -15.54 -4.26
N GLU A 134 -0.94 -14.71 -3.45
CA GLU A 134 -2.41 -14.68 -3.37
C GLU A 134 -3.04 -14.23 -4.70
N ILE A 135 -2.48 -13.22 -5.36
CA ILE A 135 -2.92 -12.72 -6.67
C ILE A 135 -2.77 -13.81 -7.74
N GLU A 136 -1.63 -14.51 -7.77
CA GLU A 136 -1.40 -15.60 -8.71
C GLU A 136 -2.42 -16.74 -8.52
N GLN A 137 -2.75 -17.08 -7.28
CA GLN A 137 -3.77 -18.08 -6.96
C GLN A 137 -5.16 -17.60 -7.40
N ALA A 138 -5.52 -16.36 -7.12
CA ALA A 138 -6.80 -15.78 -7.51
C ALA A 138 -6.96 -15.74 -9.04
N TYR A 139 -5.91 -15.41 -9.80
CA TYR A 139 -5.93 -15.50 -11.26
C TYR A 139 -6.14 -16.94 -11.76
N LYS A 140 -5.43 -17.92 -11.18
CA LYS A 140 -5.60 -19.35 -11.53
C LYS A 140 -7.02 -19.85 -11.23
N ALA A 141 -7.65 -19.32 -10.19
CA ALA A 141 -9.02 -19.64 -9.81
C ALA A 141 -10.09 -18.80 -10.54
N TYR A 142 -9.71 -17.94 -11.48
CA TYR A 142 -10.61 -17.00 -12.15
C TYR A 142 -11.38 -16.10 -11.17
N GLN A 143 -10.76 -15.68 -10.06
CA GLN A 143 -11.33 -14.82 -9.02
C GLN A 143 -10.83 -13.38 -9.16
N PHE A 144 -11.23 -12.71 -10.24
CA PHE A 144 -10.73 -11.35 -10.55
C PHE A 144 -11.10 -10.30 -9.48
N HIS A 145 -12.25 -10.44 -8.82
CA HIS A 145 -12.66 -9.55 -7.72
C HIS A 145 -11.73 -9.67 -6.52
N VAL A 146 -11.19 -10.86 -6.25
CA VAL A 146 -10.17 -11.06 -5.22
C VAL A 146 -8.87 -10.38 -5.63
N VAL A 147 -8.45 -10.51 -6.90
CA VAL A 147 -7.26 -9.79 -7.40
C VAL A 147 -7.41 -8.29 -7.21
N TYR A 148 -8.54 -7.71 -7.64
CA TYR A 148 -8.85 -6.29 -7.43
C TYR A 148 -8.77 -5.89 -5.96
N GLN A 149 -9.43 -6.64 -5.07
CA GLN A 149 -9.43 -6.36 -3.63
C GLN A 149 -8.03 -6.38 -3.04
N LYS A 150 -7.19 -7.38 -3.40
CA LYS A 150 -5.82 -7.50 -2.92
C LYS A 150 -4.94 -6.34 -3.38
N ILE A 151 -4.99 -5.99 -4.67
CA ILE A 151 -4.24 -4.85 -5.22
C ILE A 151 -4.69 -3.54 -4.58
N HIS A 152 -6.01 -3.30 -4.52
CA HIS A 152 -6.56 -2.08 -3.94
C HIS A 152 -6.23 -1.94 -2.45
N HIS A 153 -6.36 -3.03 -1.68
CA HIS A 153 -5.97 -3.07 -0.28
C HIS A 153 -4.49 -2.78 -0.10
N PHE A 154 -3.61 -3.42 -0.88
CA PHE A 154 -2.17 -3.16 -0.82
C PHE A 154 -1.82 -1.71 -1.10
N CYS A 155 -2.39 -1.12 -2.15
CA CYS A 155 -2.14 0.28 -2.50
C CYS A 155 -2.67 1.25 -1.44
N THR A 156 -3.78 0.91 -0.79
CA THR A 156 -4.48 1.80 0.15
C THR A 156 -3.94 1.69 1.57
N ILE A 157 -3.82 0.46 2.06
CA ILE A 157 -3.53 0.16 3.47
C ILE A 157 -2.03 0.00 3.65
N ASP A 158 -1.45 -1.07 3.08
CA ASP A 158 -0.04 -1.43 3.25
C ASP A 158 0.90 -0.30 2.77
N LEU A 159 0.67 0.23 1.57
CA LEU A 159 1.44 1.33 1.00
C LEU A 159 0.95 2.70 1.46
N GLY A 160 -0.28 3.07 1.10
CA GLY A 160 -0.76 4.45 1.23
C GLY A 160 -0.87 4.95 2.67
N SER A 161 -1.57 4.21 3.53
CA SER A 161 -1.86 4.62 4.91
C SER A 161 -0.74 4.33 5.91
N PHE A 162 0.26 3.54 5.49
CA PHE A 162 1.32 3.04 6.33
C PHE A 162 2.70 3.32 5.74
N TYR A 163 3.21 2.44 4.87
CA TYR A 163 4.61 2.47 4.46
C TYR A 163 5.01 3.82 3.85
N LEU A 164 4.28 4.28 2.82
CA LEU A 164 4.57 5.54 2.13
C LEU A 164 4.43 6.78 3.01
N ASP A 165 3.68 6.69 4.12
CA ASP A 165 3.55 7.81 5.05
C ASP A 165 4.73 7.86 6.02
N VAL A 166 5.14 6.68 6.54
CA VAL A 166 6.29 6.53 7.44
C VAL A 166 7.61 6.92 6.74
N ILE A 167 7.83 6.44 5.51
CA ILE A 167 9.13 6.66 4.84
C ILE A 167 9.36 8.10 4.38
N LYS A 168 8.35 8.97 4.33
CA LYS A 168 8.51 10.37 3.86
C LYS A 168 9.58 11.11 4.65
N ASP A 169 9.62 10.88 5.96
CA ASP A 169 10.61 11.51 6.83
C ASP A 169 12.03 11.19 6.34
N ARG A 170 12.39 9.91 6.27
CA ARG A 170 13.74 9.53 5.83
C ARG A 170 13.99 9.82 4.36
N GLN A 171 13.01 9.59 3.48
CA GLN A 171 13.16 9.78 2.03
C GLN A 171 13.47 11.24 1.67
N TYR A 172 12.90 12.20 2.41
CA TYR A 172 13.06 13.63 2.15
C TYR A 172 14.18 14.28 2.97
N THR A 173 14.57 13.68 4.10
CA THR A 173 15.49 14.33 5.05
C THR A 173 16.86 13.67 5.16
N THR A 174 17.02 12.40 4.80
CA THR A 174 18.33 11.74 4.81
C THR A 174 19.16 12.12 3.58
N PRO A 175 20.50 11.97 3.61
CA PRO A 175 21.34 12.22 2.44
C PRO A 175 20.97 11.30 1.27
N LYS A 176 21.19 11.79 0.05
CA LYS A 176 20.87 11.10 -1.21
C LYS A 176 21.40 9.66 -1.28
N GLU A 177 22.64 9.46 -0.85
CA GLU A 177 23.36 8.18 -0.90
C GLU A 177 23.35 7.42 0.44
N SER A 178 22.53 7.84 1.40
CA SER A 178 22.45 7.14 2.69
C SER A 178 21.81 5.75 2.54
N LEU A 179 22.26 4.81 3.37
CA LEU A 179 21.70 3.45 3.42
C LEU A 179 20.19 3.47 3.64
N ALA A 180 19.71 4.30 4.57
CA ALA A 180 18.27 4.42 4.87
C ALA A 180 17.44 4.80 3.63
N ARG A 181 17.93 5.75 2.82
CA ARG A 181 17.26 6.14 1.57
C ARG A 181 17.38 5.08 0.48
N ARG A 182 18.56 4.50 0.28
CA ARG A 182 18.81 3.48 -0.74
C ARG A 182 18.06 2.17 -0.45
N SER A 183 17.91 1.82 0.83
CA SER A 183 17.06 0.71 1.29
C SER A 183 15.60 0.93 0.88
N CYS A 184 15.08 2.14 1.12
CA CYS A 184 13.73 2.52 0.73
C CYS A 184 13.52 2.44 -0.79
N GLN A 185 14.45 2.98 -1.57
CA GLN A 185 14.39 2.91 -3.03
C GLN A 185 14.49 1.48 -3.55
N THR A 186 15.32 0.63 -2.93
CA THR A 186 15.42 -0.80 -3.25
C THR A 186 14.07 -1.48 -3.08
N ALA A 187 13.41 -1.31 -1.93
CA ALA A 187 12.07 -1.87 -1.71
C ALA A 187 11.03 -1.32 -2.70
N MET A 188 10.98 0.00 -2.91
CA MET A 188 10.07 0.61 -3.89
C MET A 188 10.28 0.08 -5.30
N TYR A 189 11.53 -0.18 -5.71
CA TYR A 189 11.88 -0.74 -7.01
C TYR A 189 11.32 -2.16 -7.21
N HIS A 190 11.54 -3.06 -6.25
CA HIS A 190 10.98 -4.41 -6.33
C HIS A 190 9.44 -4.40 -6.31
N VAL A 191 8.85 -3.52 -5.49
CA VAL A 191 7.39 -3.41 -5.37
C VAL A 191 6.75 -2.87 -6.65
N ILE A 192 7.32 -1.83 -7.28
CA ILE A 192 6.73 -1.29 -8.52
C ILE A 192 6.84 -2.29 -9.69
N GLN A 193 7.92 -3.06 -9.75
CA GLN A 193 8.09 -4.14 -10.73
C GLN A 193 6.97 -5.18 -10.60
N ALA A 194 6.71 -5.65 -9.38
CA ALA A 194 5.65 -6.62 -9.12
C ALA A 194 4.26 -6.02 -9.36
N LEU A 195 3.98 -4.83 -8.80
CA LEU A 195 2.70 -4.14 -8.95
C LEU A 195 2.34 -3.93 -10.42
N CYS A 196 3.29 -3.53 -11.26
CA CYS A 196 3.08 -3.38 -12.70
C CYS A 196 2.59 -4.69 -13.35
N GLY A 197 3.23 -5.82 -13.02
CA GLY A 197 2.82 -7.14 -13.48
C GLY A 197 1.44 -7.57 -12.97
N TRP A 198 1.07 -7.22 -11.73
CA TRP A 198 -0.26 -7.51 -11.18
C TRP A 198 -1.37 -6.71 -11.89
N LEU A 199 -1.06 -5.48 -12.30
CA LEU A 199 -2.00 -4.57 -12.94
C LEU A 199 -2.21 -4.87 -14.43
N ALA A 200 -1.20 -5.40 -15.12
CA ALA A 200 -1.20 -5.57 -16.58
C ALA A 200 -2.43 -6.30 -17.16
N PRO A 201 -2.94 -7.40 -16.55
CA PRO A 201 -4.12 -8.07 -17.09
C PRO A 201 -5.42 -7.26 -16.92
N ILE A 202 -5.47 -6.31 -15.99
CA ILE A 202 -6.66 -5.52 -15.66
C ILE A 202 -6.61 -4.14 -16.30
N ILE A 203 -5.65 -3.30 -15.92
CA ILE A 203 -5.51 -1.91 -16.40
C ILE A 203 -4.33 -1.79 -17.38
N SER A 204 -4.49 -2.44 -18.52
CA SER A 204 -3.41 -2.69 -19.48
C SER A 204 -2.70 -1.42 -19.96
N PHE A 205 -3.42 -0.34 -20.24
CA PHE A 205 -2.78 0.91 -20.72
C PHE A 205 -1.93 1.56 -19.63
N THR A 206 -2.47 1.60 -18.42
CA THR A 206 -1.78 2.16 -17.25
C THR A 206 -0.58 1.33 -16.84
N ALA A 207 -0.68 0.00 -16.91
CA ALA A 207 0.44 -0.89 -16.63
C ALA A 207 1.58 -0.69 -17.63
N GLU A 208 1.28 -0.56 -18.93
CA GLU A 208 2.29 -0.26 -19.94
C GLU A 208 2.94 1.13 -19.69
N GLU A 209 2.15 2.14 -19.35
CA GLU A 209 2.69 3.47 -18.99
C GLU A 209 3.61 3.42 -17.76
N ILE A 210 3.21 2.69 -16.71
CA ILE A 210 4.04 2.49 -15.51
C ILE A 210 5.34 1.79 -15.90
N TRP A 211 5.26 0.74 -16.72
CA TRP A 211 6.41 -0.05 -17.15
C TRP A 211 7.49 0.79 -17.81
N GLN A 212 7.10 1.67 -18.75
CA GLN A 212 8.02 2.56 -19.46
C GLN A 212 8.71 3.57 -18.52
N ALA A 213 8.13 3.83 -17.35
CA ALA A 213 8.70 4.74 -16.35
C ALA A 213 9.59 4.05 -15.31
N ILE A 214 9.64 2.72 -15.26
CA ILE A 214 10.48 1.98 -14.31
C ILE A 214 11.96 2.07 -14.73
N PRO A 215 12.87 2.52 -13.85
CA PRO A 215 14.30 2.59 -14.18
C PRO A 215 14.91 1.23 -14.54
N GLY A 216 15.77 1.21 -15.55
CA GLY A 216 16.54 0.01 -15.93
C GLY A 216 15.73 -1.09 -16.60
N GLN A 217 14.52 -0.79 -17.08
CA GLN A 217 13.68 -1.75 -17.78
C GLN A 217 14.17 -2.01 -19.21
N THR A 218 14.20 -3.27 -19.64
CA THR A 218 14.81 -3.72 -20.91
C THR A 218 13.84 -4.38 -21.90
N SER A 219 12.81 -5.07 -21.42
CA SER A 219 11.71 -5.58 -22.26
C SER A 219 10.87 -4.42 -22.78
N GLU A 220 10.56 -4.46 -24.07
CA GLU A 220 9.79 -3.44 -24.80
C GLU A 220 8.41 -3.17 -24.20
N SER A 221 7.79 -4.18 -23.57
CA SER A 221 6.46 -4.08 -22.98
C SER A 221 6.31 -5.02 -21.78
N ILE A 222 5.44 -4.64 -20.83
CA ILE A 222 5.07 -5.49 -19.69
C ILE A 222 4.39 -6.78 -20.16
N PHE A 223 3.69 -6.75 -21.30
CA PHE A 223 2.98 -7.91 -21.85
C PHE A 223 3.89 -8.99 -22.42
N LEU A 224 5.19 -8.70 -22.55
CA LEU A 224 6.21 -9.66 -22.97
C LEU A 224 6.99 -10.25 -21.78
N THR A 225 6.53 -9.99 -20.56
CA THR A 225 7.18 -10.46 -19.33
C THR A 225 6.37 -11.51 -18.58
N THR A 226 7.02 -12.12 -17.59
CA THR A 226 6.40 -13.05 -16.64
C THR A 226 6.26 -12.41 -15.28
N TRP A 227 5.58 -13.09 -14.36
CA TRP A 227 5.53 -12.70 -12.94
C TRP A 227 6.90 -12.32 -12.40
N TYR A 228 6.94 -11.28 -11.58
CA TYR A 228 8.18 -10.82 -10.98
C TYR A 228 8.73 -11.87 -10.01
N ARG A 229 9.97 -12.31 -10.25
CA ARG A 229 10.66 -13.34 -9.44
C ARG A 229 12.00 -12.89 -8.87
N ALA A 230 12.52 -11.74 -9.30
CA ALA A 230 13.82 -11.22 -8.87
C ALA A 230 13.74 -10.52 -7.50
N TRP A 231 13.06 -11.15 -6.55
CA TRP A 231 12.96 -10.65 -5.19
C TRP A 231 14.28 -10.83 -4.44
N PRO A 232 14.70 -9.86 -3.62
CA PRO A 232 15.86 -10.05 -2.76
C PRO A 232 15.52 -11.08 -1.69
N GLN A 233 16.51 -11.89 -1.32
CA GLN A 233 16.40 -12.85 -0.23
C GLN A 233 16.55 -12.11 1.11
N THR A 234 15.46 -11.48 1.54
CA THR A 234 15.41 -10.77 2.82
C THR A 234 15.66 -11.73 3.99
N MET A 235 16.20 -11.19 5.07
CA MET A 235 16.20 -11.90 6.35
C MET A 235 14.75 -12.21 6.76
N SER A 236 14.57 -13.21 7.62
CA SER A 236 13.27 -13.59 8.18
C SER A 236 12.62 -12.41 8.91
N VAL A 237 11.73 -11.67 8.23
CA VAL A 237 10.88 -10.65 8.84
C VAL A 237 9.73 -11.35 9.57
N ASP A 238 9.53 -11.01 10.84
CA ASP A 238 8.41 -11.54 11.62
C ASP A 238 7.11 -10.78 11.29
N MET A 239 6.35 -11.32 10.34
CA MET A 239 5.06 -10.75 9.91
C MET A 239 4.03 -10.66 11.03
N GLN A 240 4.13 -11.48 12.08
CA GLN A 240 3.23 -11.41 13.23
C GLN A 240 3.58 -10.23 14.13
N GLN A 241 4.87 -9.98 14.38
CA GLN A 241 5.33 -8.78 15.09
C GLN A 241 4.91 -7.52 14.34
N TRP A 242 5.08 -7.47 13.02
CA TRP A 242 4.61 -6.32 12.24
C TRP A 242 3.09 -6.14 12.30
N THR A 243 2.32 -7.23 12.33
CA THR A 243 0.87 -7.15 12.54
C THR A 243 0.53 -6.51 13.90
N GLN A 244 1.26 -6.87 14.96
CA GLN A 244 1.11 -6.23 16.28
C GLN A 244 1.48 -4.75 16.23
N LEU A 245 2.57 -4.38 15.55
CA LEU A 245 2.97 -2.99 15.36
C LEU A 245 1.91 -2.15 14.62
N HIS A 246 1.26 -2.72 13.60
CA HIS A 246 0.13 -2.07 12.91
C HIS A 246 -1.03 -1.82 13.88
N ASN A 247 -1.40 -2.81 14.67
CA ASN A 247 -2.48 -2.66 15.65
C ASN A 247 -2.17 -1.60 16.71
N VAL A 248 -0.93 -1.54 17.20
CA VAL A 248 -0.48 -0.47 18.10
C VAL A 248 -0.61 0.90 17.42
N ARG A 249 -0.15 1.01 16.18
CA ARG A 249 -0.23 2.27 15.41
C ARG A 249 -1.69 2.71 15.22
N ASP A 250 -2.60 1.78 14.96
CA ASP A 250 -4.02 2.10 14.82
C ASP A 250 -4.62 2.67 16.10
N GLU A 251 -4.28 2.11 17.27
CA GLU A 251 -4.71 2.67 18.57
C GLU A 251 -4.10 4.04 18.84
N VAL A 252 -2.82 4.24 18.49
CA VAL A 252 -2.16 5.54 18.62
C VAL A 252 -2.81 6.58 17.71
N ASN A 253 -3.11 6.23 16.46
CA ASN A 253 -3.79 7.13 15.52
C ASN A 253 -5.19 7.51 16.00
N LYS A 254 -5.95 6.56 16.58
CA LYS A 254 -7.25 6.86 17.21
C LYS A 254 -7.10 7.87 18.34
N ALA A 255 -6.14 7.65 19.23
CA ALA A 255 -5.88 8.58 20.32
C ALA A 255 -5.45 9.97 19.81
N ILE A 256 -4.56 10.04 18.80
CA ILE A 256 -4.12 11.30 18.18
C ILE A 256 -5.32 12.05 17.60
N GLU A 257 -6.23 11.35 16.91
CA GLU A 257 -7.42 11.97 16.32
C GLU A 257 -8.35 12.55 17.39
N LEU A 258 -8.55 11.84 18.51
CA LEU A 258 -9.33 12.33 19.63
C LEU A 258 -8.71 13.60 20.25
N THR A 259 -7.40 13.60 20.48
CA THR A 259 -6.68 14.78 20.99
C THR A 259 -6.72 15.95 20.00
N ARG A 260 -6.70 15.67 18.69
CA ARG A 260 -6.84 16.69 17.63
C ARG A 260 -8.22 17.33 17.63
N GLN A 261 -9.28 16.55 17.81
CA GLN A 261 -10.66 17.06 17.88
C GLN A 261 -10.89 17.98 19.09
N GLN A 262 -10.11 17.79 20.17
CA GLN A 262 -10.11 18.66 21.35
C GLN A 262 -9.28 19.95 21.15
N GLY A 263 -8.58 20.10 20.02
CA GLY A 263 -7.80 21.28 19.68
C GLY A 263 -6.41 21.35 20.31
N ALA A 264 -5.95 20.28 20.99
CA ALA A 264 -4.66 20.29 21.70
C ALA A 264 -3.45 20.10 20.76
N ILE A 265 -3.62 19.40 19.64
CA ILE A 265 -2.58 19.17 18.62
C ILE A 265 -3.11 19.38 17.21
N GLY A 266 -2.25 19.83 16.27
CA GLY A 266 -2.59 20.00 14.86
C GLY A 266 -2.17 18.83 13.95
N SER A 267 -1.19 18.03 14.36
CA SER A 267 -0.69 16.87 13.62
C SER A 267 -0.03 15.85 14.56
N GLY A 268 0.20 14.63 14.08
CA GLY A 268 0.90 13.59 14.84
C GLY A 268 2.31 14.01 15.30
N LEU A 269 3.04 14.77 14.46
CA LEU A 269 4.36 15.34 14.81
C LEU A 269 4.33 16.37 15.95
N MET A 270 3.15 16.74 16.46
CA MET A 270 2.99 17.53 17.67
C MET A 270 2.68 16.68 18.91
N ALA A 271 2.48 15.38 18.77
CA ALA A 271 2.18 14.47 19.87
C ALA A 271 3.47 13.87 20.46
N GLU A 272 3.58 13.89 21.77
CA GLU A 272 4.46 13.04 22.56
C GLU A 272 3.61 11.89 23.11
N VAL A 273 3.94 10.67 22.69
CA VAL A 273 3.14 9.49 23.00
C VAL A 273 3.83 8.66 24.08
N THR A 274 3.11 8.33 25.14
CA THR A 274 3.54 7.32 26.11
C THR A 274 2.66 6.08 25.97
N LEU A 275 3.28 4.96 25.64
CA LEU A 275 2.64 3.65 25.52
C LEU A 275 2.88 2.86 26.81
N TYR A 276 1.80 2.37 27.41
CA TYR A 276 1.85 1.46 28.54
C TYR A 276 1.44 0.08 28.06
N ALA A 277 2.36 -0.89 28.11
CA ALA A 277 2.20 -2.18 27.47
C ALA A 277 2.50 -3.34 28.43
N ASP A 278 1.85 -4.49 28.22
CA ASP A 278 2.19 -5.70 28.96
C ASP A 278 3.61 -6.19 28.62
N ALA A 279 4.17 -7.12 29.40
CA ALA A 279 5.57 -7.54 29.25
C ALA A 279 5.92 -8.01 27.83
N SER A 280 4.98 -8.67 27.13
CA SER A 280 5.21 -9.17 25.78
C SER A 280 5.30 -8.04 24.76
N LEU A 281 4.35 -7.10 24.81
CA LEU A 281 4.29 -5.98 23.89
C LEU A 281 5.37 -4.92 24.20
N LEU A 282 5.68 -4.70 25.49
CA LEU A 282 6.79 -3.86 25.93
C LEU A 282 8.10 -4.31 25.29
N ALA A 283 8.43 -5.60 25.39
CA ALA A 283 9.66 -6.16 24.81
C ALA A 283 9.71 -6.05 23.27
N LEU A 284 8.57 -6.03 22.58
CA LEU A 284 8.52 -5.75 21.15
C LEU A 284 8.81 -4.27 20.86
N LEU A 285 8.11 -3.36 21.55
CA LEU A 285 8.21 -1.92 21.31
C LEU A 285 9.58 -1.36 21.71
N GLU A 286 10.19 -1.87 22.78
CA GLU A 286 11.53 -1.46 23.23
C GLU A 286 12.63 -1.79 22.22
N LYS A 287 12.47 -2.84 21.42
CA LYS A 287 13.44 -3.18 20.35
C LYS A 287 13.58 -2.06 19.33
N LEU A 288 12.49 -1.33 19.04
CA LEU A 288 12.49 -0.23 18.07
C LEU A 288 13.16 1.04 18.63
N GLY A 289 13.32 1.15 19.94
CA GLY A 289 13.96 2.29 20.59
C GLY A 289 13.37 3.64 20.16
N ASP A 290 14.23 4.61 19.84
CA ASP A 290 13.81 5.94 19.37
C ASP A 290 13.11 5.87 18.00
N GLU A 291 13.35 4.83 17.19
CA GLU A 291 12.76 4.73 15.85
C GLU A 291 11.24 4.47 15.86
N LEU A 292 10.69 4.02 16.99
CA LEU A 292 9.25 3.84 17.18
C LEU A 292 8.47 5.13 16.87
N ARG A 293 9.03 6.30 17.15
CA ARG A 293 8.36 7.58 16.86
C ARG A 293 8.17 7.83 15.36
N PHE A 294 9.03 7.27 14.51
CA PHE A 294 8.88 7.38 13.06
C PHE A 294 7.76 6.49 12.54
N LEU A 295 7.67 5.27 13.06
CA LEU A 295 6.57 4.35 12.76
C LEU A 295 5.21 4.96 13.14
N LEU A 296 5.15 5.63 14.30
CA LEU A 296 3.94 6.28 14.81
C LEU A 296 3.71 7.69 14.24
N ILE A 297 4.71 8.26 13.54
CA ILE A 297 4.68 9.63 13.00
C ILE A 297 4.40 10.66 14.11
N THR A 298 5.20 10.60 15.17
CA THR A 298 5.07 11.43 16.38
C THR A 298 6.34 12.22 16.71
N ALA A 299 6.23 13.21 17.58
CA ALA A 299 7.40 14.00 18.02
C ALA A 299 8.37 13.12 18.81
N LYS A 300 7.83 12.36 19.76
CA LYS A 300 8.55 11.52 20.70
C LYS A 300 7.65 10.35 21.11
N THR A 301 8.27 9.21 21.37
CA THR A 301 7.57 8.06 21.95
C THR A 301 8.33 7.55 23.16
N LYS A 302 7.59 7.19 24.20
CA LYS A 302 8.09 6.48 25.38
C LYS A 302 7.26 5.22 25.56
N VAL A 303 7.90 4.14 25.99
CA VAL A 303 7.22 2.89 26.33
C VAL A 303 7.49 2.59 27.81
N LEU A 304 6.44 2.17 28.53
CA LEU A 304 6.46 1.87 29.95
C LEU A 304 5.68 0.57 30.24
N PRO A 305 5.95 -0.11 31.36
CA PRO A 305 5.12 -1.23 31.81
C PRO A 305 3.67 -0.82 32.04
N LEU A 306 2.73 -1.72 31.70
CA LEU A 306 1.29 -1.47 31.89
C LEU A 306 0.90 -1.16 33.35
N GLU A 307 1.68 -1.65 34.30
CA GLU A 307 1.49 -1.41 35.74
C GLU A 307 1.74 0.05 36.15
N GLU A 308 2.53 0.80 35.37
CA GLU A 308 2.81 2.22 35.61
C GLU A 308 1.76 3.16 34.98
N LYS A 309 0.72 2.59 34.35
CA LYS A 309 -0.34 3.36 33.67
C LYS A 309 -1.14 4.22 34.66
N PRO A 310 -1.33 5.52 34.37
CA PRO A 310 -2.29 6.37 35.06
C PRO A 310 -3.69 5.74 35.20
N HIS A 311 -4.36 5.96 36.33
CA HIS A 311 -5.62 5.27 36.66
C HIS A 311 -6.77 5.61 35.70
N ASP A 312 -6.75 6.83 35.15
CA ASP A 312 -7.75 7.41 34.25
C ASP A 312 -7.61 6.96 32.79
N LEU A 313 -6.47 6.42 32.38
CA LEU A 313 -6.29 5.90 31.03
C LEU A 313 -7.01 4.57 30.81
N ILE A 314 -7.65 4.41 29.66
CA ILE A 314 -8.33 3.17 29.29
C ILE A 314 -7.31 2.21 28.67
N THR A 315 -7.29 0.97 29.15
CA THR A 315 -6.50 -0.10 28.54
C THR A 315 -7.33 -0.81 27.46
N HIS A 316 -6.76 -0.94 26.26
CA HIS A 316 -7.29 -1.80 25.23
C HIS A 316 -7.16 -3.26 25.66
N ALA A 317 -8.28 -3.96 25.86
CA ALA A 317 -8.30 -5.28 26.49
C ALA A 317 -7.49 -6.35 25.73
N GLU A 318 -7.60 -6.40 24.40
CA GLU A 318 -6.94 -7.43 23.59
C GLU A 318 -5.43 -7.17 23.41
N LEU A 319 -5.07 -5.95 23.02
CA LEU A 319 -3.67 -5.54 22.87
C LEU A 319 -2.93 -5.35 24.20
N LYS A 320 -3.66 -5.21 25.32
CA LYS A 320 -3.14 -4.85 26.63
C LYS A 320 -2.21 -3.63 26.56
N LEU A 321 -2.72 -2.62 25.88
CA LEU A 321 -2.05 -1.36 25.59
C LEU A 321 -2.89 -0.21 26.13
N ALA A 322 -2.27 0.77 26.76
CA ALA A 322 -2.87 2.09 26.97
C ALA A 322 -1.99 3.16 26.31
N VAL A 323 -2.64 4.19 25.78
CA VAL A 323 -1.99 5.26 25.03
C VAL A 323 -2.26 6.58 25.73
N ASP A 324 -1.21 7.27 26.11
CA ASP A 324 -1.26 8.65 26.61
C ASP A 324 -0.64 9.60 25.58
N ILE A 325 -1.26 10.76 25.40
CA ILE A 325 -0.85 11.76 24.42
C ILE A 325 -0.74 13.12 25.08
N ASN A 326 0.44 13.70 24.95
CA ASN A 326 0.72 15.07 25.37
C ASN A 326 1.13 15.92 24.18
N ALA A 327 0.74 17.20 24.17
CA ALA A 327 1.19 18.14 23.16
C ALA A 327 2.66 18.52 23.42
N SER A 328 3.51 18.32 22.41
CA SER A 328 4.92 18.68 22.51
C SER A 328 5.10 20.20 22.60
N THR A 329 5.84 20.64 23.61
CA THR A 329 6.20 22.05 23.81
C THR A 329 7.44 22.45 23.05
N TYR A 330 8.17 21.48 22.47
CA TYR A 330 9.43 21.73 21.80
C TYR A 330 9.26 22.48 20.47
N PRO A 331 10.25 23.31 20.10
CA PRO A 331 10.26 24.01 18.82
C PRO A 331 10.27 23.06 17.62
N LYS A 332 9.65 23.49 16.52
CA LYS A 332 9.53 22.73 15.27
C LYS A 332 10.78 22.93 14.41
N CYS A 333 11.42 21.83 14.00
CA CYS A 333 12.47 21.86 12.98
C CYS A 333 11.90 22.29 11.62
N ALA A 334 12.51 23.29 10.98
CA ALA A 334 12.04 23.82 9.69
C ALA A 334 12.14 22.82 8.53
N ARG A 335 13.01 21.80 8.64
CA ARG A 335 13.28 20.82 7.58
C ARG A 335 12.44 19.54 7.70
N CYS A 336 12.53 18.80 8.81
CA CYS A 336 11.79 17.55 8.99
C CYS A 336 10.44 17.71 9.70
N TRP A 337 10.15 18.91 10.23
CA TRP A 337 8.93 19.23 10.98
C TRP A 337 8.72 18.47 12.31
N HIS A 338 9.66 17.64 12.73
CA HIS A 338 9.66 17.12 14.10
C HIS A 338 9.85 18.25 15.11
N ARG A 339 9.26 18.07 16.29
CA ARG A 339 9.48 18.92 17.45
C ARG A 339 10.59 18.35 18.31
N CYS A 340 11.65 19.13 18.53
CA CYS A 340 12.85 18.68 19.23
C CYS A 340 13.40 19.80 20.11
N ALA A 341 13.90 19.45 21.30
CA ALA A 341 14.33 20.41 22.31
C ALA A 341 15.51 21.26 21.83
N GLU A 342 16.40 20.66 21.04
CA GLU A 342 17.64 21.25 20.56
C GLU A 342 17.47 22.24 19.39
N VAL A 343 16.24 22.40 18.85
CA VAL A 343 15.99 23.41 17.80
C VAL A 343 16.13 24.79 18.43
N GLY A 344 17.05 25.60 17.90
CA GLY A 344 17.45 26.90 18.44
C GLY A 344 18.82 26.90 19.11
N GLU A 345 19.38 25.73 19.43
CA GLU A 345 20.67 25.61 20.13
C GLU A 345 21.87 25.50 19.18
N ILE A 346 21.65 25.14 17.90
CA ILE A 346 22.72 24.93 16.92
C ILE A 346 23.05 26.26 16.22
N VAL A 347 24.16 26.88 16.62
CA VAL A 347 24.59 28.23 16.18
C VAL A 347 24.50 28.44 14.66
N ASN A 348 25.00 27.49 13.86
CA ASN A 348 25.03 27.63 12.39
C ASN A 348 23.70 27.24 11.71
N HIS A 349 22.79 26.60 12.43
CA HIS A 349 21.51 26.09 11.92
C HIS A 349 20.40 26.22 12.98
N PRO A 350 20.03 27.43 13.40
CA PRO A 350 19.14 27.64 14.55
C PRO A 350 17.72 27.10 14.33
N GLU A 351 17.28 26.92 13.09
CA GLU A 351 15.95 26.39 12.77
C GLU A 351 15.91 24.87 12.59
N LEU A 352 17.04 24.17 12.73
CA LEU A 352 17.16 22.74 12.47
C LEU A 352 17.44 21.94 13.74
N CYS A 353 16.93 20.71 13.78
CA CYS A 353 17.33 19.74 14.81
C CYS A 353 18.67 19.10 14.47
N GLN A 354 19.34 18.50 15.46
CA GLN A 354 20.66 17.88 15.29
C GLN A 354 20.68 16.83 14.18
N ARG A 355 19.63 16.01 14.09
CA ARG A 355 19.45 15.02 13.01
C ARG A 355 19.47 15.64 11.62
N CYS A 356 18.71 16.73 11.42
CA CYS A 356 18.66 17.41 10.13
C CYS A 356 19.99 18.05 9.77
N VAL A 357 20.73 18.57 10.75
CA VAL A 357 22.09 19.08 10.56
C VAL A 357 23.02 17.95 10.15
N GLY A 358 23.04 16.83 10.88
CA GLY A 358 23.87 15.68 10.53
C GLY A 358 23.60 15.14 9.13
N ASN A 359 22.34 15.09 8.72
CA ASN A 359 21.93 14.68 7.38
C ASN A 359 22.37 15.63 6.24
N ILE A 360 22.77 16.87 6.53
CA ILE A 360 23.34 17.80 5.53
C ILE A 360 24.84 18.03 5.70
N THR A 361 25.42 17.71 6.86
CA THR A 361 26.86 17.92 7.14
C THR A 361 27.69 16.64 7.10
N GLY A 362 27.10 15.50 6.73
CA GLY A 362 27.83 14.24 6.51
C GLY A 362 27.92 13.31 7.73
N THR A 363 27.19 13.60 8.81
CA THR A 363 27.00 12.70 9.97
C THR A 363 25.56 12.20 9.98
N ALA A 364 25.20 11.50 8.91
CA ALA A 364 23.84 11.06 8.66
C ALA A 364 23.35 10.10 9.75
N GLU A 365 22.06 10.18 10.05
CA GLU A 365 21.42 9.21 10.93
C GLU A 365 21.47 7.79 10.35
N GLN A 366 21.57 6.81 11.24
CA GLN A 366 21.43 5.40 10.91
C GLN A 366 20.00 4.95 11.22
N ARG A 367 19.44 4.09 10.38
CA ARG A 367 18.10 3.49 10.57
C ARG A 367 18.22 1.98 10.51
N THR A 368 17.56 1.31 11.45
CA THR A 368 17.54 -0.15 11.54
C THR A 368 16.13 -0.69 11.33
N PHE A 369 15.10 0.00 11.83
CA PHE A 369 13.70 -0.43 11.80
C PHE A 369 12.82 0.39 10.85
N ALA A 370 12.81 1.73 10.95
CA ALA A 370 11.85 2.60 10.27
C ALA A 370 12.50 3.70 9.42
#